data_AF-A0A5R9FIN6-F1
#
_entry.id   AF-A0A5R9FIN6-F1
#
_cell.length_a   1.000
_cell.length_b   1.000
_cell.length_c   1.000
_cell.angle_alpha   90.00
_cell.angle_beta   90.00
_cell.angle_gamma   90.00
#
_symmetry.space_group_name_H-M   'P 1'
#
loop_
_entity.id
_entity.type
_entity.pdbx_description
1 polymer ?
#
loop_
_entity_poly.entity_id
_entity_poly.type
_entity_poly.pdbx_seq_one_letter_code
_entity_poly.pdbx_strand_id
1 'polypeptide(L)'
;MLISFSFTRIAVTVRRWFEVTPEAVMEHGSRIELGLLVPQPHRGTESAAQKLVIDQAFWRADLFNKLDRPASSFSAAHFHPHFDDVEPSARQWSTDLTDDPWIWLTDQLTHIEARLSDAGLDPAIAVDDADDIRGFIPQIVDTARQFSPEDPMSRDADFALTKDAAERVRRMLVHVPTPDLVDRDYLGPWISQR
;
A
#
# COMPACT_ATOMS: atom_id res chain seq x y z
N MET A 1 -7.83 -4.33 6.11
CA MET A 1 -8.73 -3.24 5.74
C MET A 1 -8.06 -2.47 4.64
N LEU A 2 -8.76 -2.38 3.52
CA LEU A 2 -8.34 -1.73 2.31
C LEU A 2 -9.48 -0.81 1.89
N ILE A 3 -9.12 0.43 1.55
CA ILE A 3 -10.01 1.45 1.00
C ILE A 3 -9.50 1.76 -0.40
N SER A 4 -10.41 1.85 -1.37
CA SER A 4 -10.07 2.19 -2.74
C SER A 4 -10.84 3.45 -3.16
N PHE A 5 -10.11 4.41 -3.70
CA PHE A 5 -10.64 5.53 -4.46
C PHE A 5 -10.50 5.17 -5.93
N SER A 6 -11.60 4.81 -6.58
CA SER A 6 -11.61 4.37 -7.97
C SER A 6 -12.22 5.46 -8.86
N PHE A 7 -11.47 5.84 -9.88
CA PHE A 7 -11.86 6.84 -10.87
C PHE A 7 -12.25 6.12 -12.19
N THR A 8 -12.01 6.73 -13.34
CA THR A 8 -12.36 6.16 -14.65
C THR A 8 -11.38 5.07 -15.07
N ARG A 9 -10.06 5.32 -14.95
CA ARG A 9 -8.98 4.43 -15.43
C ARG A 9 -7.96 4.09 -14.35
N ILE A 10 -7.88 4.88 -13.29
CA ILE A 10 -6.92 4.74 -12.20
C ILE A 10 -7.67 4.52 -10.89
N ALA A 11 -7.09 3.71 -10.01
CA ALA A 11 -7.50 3.59 -8.63
C ALA A 11 -6.32 3.89 -7.70
N VAL A 12 -6.62 4.53 -6.58
CA VAL A 12 -5.69 4.70 -5.46
C VAL A 12 -6.19 3.80 -4.34
N THR A 13 -5.41 2.76 -4.03
CA THR A 13 -5.72 1.89 -2.88
C THR A 13 -4.89 2.32 -1.69
N VAL A 14 -5.54 2.41 -0.53
CA VAL A 14 -4.92 2.74 0.75
C VAL A 14 -5.27 1.63 1.72
N ARG A 15 -4.27 1.06 2.37
CA ARG A 15 -4.50 -0.05 3.30
C ARG A 15 -3.58 0.01 4.51
N ARG A 16 -4.11 -0.48 5.63
CA ARG A 16 -3.26 -0.89 6.73
C ARG A 16 -2.41 -2.07 6.28
N TRP A 17 -1.12 -2.00 6.61
CA TRP A 17 -0.16 -3.02 6.27
C TRP A 17 0.60 -3.49 7.52
N PHE A 18 0.88 -4.79 7.51
CA PHE A 18 1.72 -5.48 8.47
C PHE A 18 2.55 -6.51 7.69
N GLU A 19 3.85 -6.58 7.99
CA GLU A 19 4.79 -7.55 7.42
C GLU A 19 5.91 -7.95 8.38
N VAL A 20 6.60 -9.04 8.02
CA VAL A 20 7.82 -9.50 8.66
C VAL A 20 8.91 -9.53 7.60
N THR A 21 10.01 -8.82 7.82
CA THR A 21 11.14 -8.81 6.87
C THR A 21 11.96 -10.10 6.98
N PRO A 22 12.80 -10.43 5.98
CA PRO A 22 13.74 -11.55 6.07
C PRO A 22 14.67 -11.49 7.29
N GLU A 23 14.96 -10.28 7.80
CA GLU A 23 15.76 -10.03 9.00
C GLU A 23 14.98 -10.18 10.32
N ALA A 24 13.78 -10.77 10.28
CA ALA A 24 12.91 -10.94 11.44
C ALA A 24 12.49 -9.62 12.11
N VAL A 25 12.33 -8.55 11.33
CA VAL A 25 11.80 -7.27 11.81
C VAL A 25 10.32 -7.20 11.47
N MET A 26 9.50 -6.78 12.44
CA MET A 26 8.09 -6.51 12.19
C MET A 26 7.92 -5.07 11.73
N GLU A 27 7.26 -4.87 10.59
CA GLU A 27 6.98 -3.56 10.03
C GLU A 27 5.47 -3.38 9.86
N HIS A 28 5.02 -2.15 10.07
CA HIS A 28 3.61 -1.78 10.00
C HIS A 28 3.46 -0.36 9.47
N GLY A 29 2.28 -0.02 8.95
CA GLY A 29 1.99 1.33 8.48
C GLY A 29 0.96 1.36 7.37
N SER A 30 1.02 2.42 6.56
CA SER A 30 0.09 2.62 5.45
C SER A 30 0.75 2.28 4.13
N ARG A 31 0.09 1.44 3.34
CA ARG A 31 0.47 1.18 1.94
C ARG A 31 -0.49 1.91 1.03
N ILE A 32 0.07 2.69 0.11
CA ILE A 32 -0.64 3.41 -0.94
C ILE A 32 -0.18 2.85 -2.27
N GLU A 33 -1.10 2.41 -3.11
CA GLU A 33 -0.79 1.84 -4.41
C GLU A 33 -1.67 2.47 -5.49
N LEU A 34 -1.04 2.87 -6.59
CA LEU A 34 -1.69 3.37 -7.79
C LEU A 34 -1.80 2.23 -8.79
N GLY A 35 -3.02 1.92 -9.21
CA GLY A 35 -3.29 0.82 -10.12
C GLY A 35 -4.24 1.19 -11.25
N LEU A 36 -4.14 0.47 -12.35
CA LEU A 36 -5.03 0.61 -13.49
C LEU A 36 -6.32 -0.18 -13.29
N LEU A 37 -7.44 0.46 -13.60
CA LEU A 37 -8.75 -0.17 -13.72
C LEU A 37 -8.86 -0.83 -15.09
N VAL A 38 -9.00 -2.16 -15.10
CA VAL A 38 -9.10 -2.93 -16.34
C VAL A 38 -10.54 -2.86 -16.86
N PRO A 39 -10.80 -2.37 -18.09
CA PRO A 39 -12.13 -2.38 -18.67
C PRO A 39 -12.74 -3.78 -18.65
N GLN A 40 -13.96 -3.89 -18.13
CA GLN A 40 -14.68 -5.17 -18.04
C GLN A 40 -15.81 -5.21 -19.07
N PRO A 41 -16.06 -6.36 -19.72
CA PRO A 41 -17.26 -6.54 -20.52
C PRO A 41 -18.52 -6.29 -19.67
N HIS A 42 -19.47 -5.54 -20.23
CA HIS A 42 -20.75 -5.31 -19.56
C HIS A 42 -21.46 -6.65 -19.31
N ARG A 43 -22.03 -6.81 -18.12
CA ARG A 43 -22.78 -8.01 -17.73
C ARG A 43 -24.21 -7.67 -17.37
N GLY A 44 -25.15 -8.49 -17.84
CA GLY A 44 -26.57 -8.33 -17.51
C GLY A 44 -27.21 -7.12 -18.20
N THR A 45 -28.14 -6.49 -17.48
CA THR A 45 -28.84 -5.27 -17.92
C THR A 45 -28.06 -4.03 -17.53
N GLU A 46 -28.51 -2.85 -17.98
CA GLU A 46 -27.93 -1.55 -17.66
C GLU A 46 -27.86 -1.27 -16.15
N SER A 47 -28.74 -1.89 -15.35
CA SER A 47 -28.80 -1.75 -13.89
C SER A 47 -28.06 -2.86 -13.13
N ALA A 48 -27.48 -3.84 -13.83
CA ALA A 48 -26.79 -4.95 -13.18
C ALA A 48 -25.50 -4.47 -12.52
N ALA A 49 -25.15 -5.04 -11.36
CA ALA A 49 -23.86 -4.80 -10.74
C ALA A 49 -22.75 -5.18 -11.74
N GLN A 50 -21.73 -4.35 -11.93
CA GLN A 50 -20.62 -4.63 -12.85
C GLN A 50 -19.38 -5.14 -12.10
N LYS A 51 -18.41 -5.71 -12.82
CA LYS A 51 -17.10 -6.04 -12.23
C LYS A 51 -16.25 -4.77 -12.18
N LEU A 52 -15.52 -4.60 -11.10
CA LEU A 52 -14.45 -3.61 -10.96
C LEU A 52 -13.16 -4.38 -10.67
N VAL A 53 -12.13 -4.18 -11.47
CA VAL A 53 -10.87 -4.91 -11.36
C VAL A 53 -9.72 -3.91 -11.36
N ILE A 54 -9.02 -3.85 -10.22
CA ILE A 54 -7.73 -3.16 -10.06
C ILE A 54 -6.69 -4.27 -10.14
N ASP A 55 -5.90 -4.29 -11.21
CA ASP A 55 -5.02 -5.43 -11.52
C ASP A 55 -3.55 -5.00 -11.58
N GLN A 56 -3.25 -4.00 -12.42
CA GLN A 56 -1.88 -3.58 -12.71
C GLN A 56 -1.51 -2.37 -11.85
N ALA A 57 -0.81 -2.61 -10.74
CA ALA A 57 -0.14 -1.56 -10.00
C ALA A 57 1.01 -0.99 -10.83
N PHE A 58 1.14 0.34 -10.86
CA PHE A 58 2.25 0.99 -11.56
C PHE A 58 3.13 1.83 -10.62
N TRP A 59 2.67 2.06 -9.38
CA TRP A 59 3.45 2.78 -8.38
C TRP A 59 2.96 2.41 -6.97
N ARG A 60 3.86 2.36 -6.00
CA ARG A 60 3.51 2.08 -4.60
C ARG A 60 4.37 2.87 -3.62
N ALA A 61 3.77 3.36 -2.55
CA ALA A 61 4.48 3.84 -1.37
C ALA A 61 4.09 3.03 -0.13
N ASP A 62 5.10 2.74 0.68
CA ASP A 62 5.01 2.01 1.92
C ASP A 62 5.48 2.94 3.04
N LEU A 63 4.53 3.60 3.71
CA LEU A 63 4.79 4.57 4.78
C LEU A 63 4.88 3.82 6.11
N PHE A 64 5.97 3.10 6.31
CA PHE A 64 6.12 2.13 7.40
C PHE A 64 7.09 2.58 8.49
N ASN A 65 6.89 2.02 9.68
CA ASN A 65 7.88 2.01 10.74
C ASN A 65 8.17 0.58 11.22
N LYS A 66 9.25 0.42 11.97
CA LYS A 66 9.60 -0.82 12.65
C LYS A 66 8.85 -0.89 13.98
N LEU A 67 8.18 -2.01 14.22
CA LEU A 67 7.29 -2.20 15.36
C LEU A 67 8.03 -2.75 16.58
N ASP A 68 8.99 -3.63 16.38
CA ASP A 68 9.64 -4.43 17.43
C ASP A 68 11.12 -4.06 17.63
N ARG A 69 11.54 -2.92 17.10
CA ARG A 69 12.89 -2.37 17.24
C ARG A 69 12.83 -0.87 17.52
N PRO A 70 13.78 -0.32 18.29
CA PRO A 70 13.92 1.14 18.39
C PRO A 70 14.12 1.74 17.00
N ALA A 71 13.32 2.75 16.68
CA ALA A 71 13.29 3.36 15.36
C ALA A 71 12.87 4.83 15.45
N SER A 72 13.42 5.65 14.54
CA SER A 72 12.82 6.96 14.24
C SER A 72 11.46 6.76 13.58
N SER A 73 10.62 7.80 13.58
CA SER A 73 9.38 7.75 12.82
C SER A 73 9.65 7.47 11.35
N PHE A 74 8.77 6.69 10.71
CA PHE A 74 8.86 6.30 9.30
C PHE A 74 10.21 5.67 8.87
N SER A 75 10.95 5.04 9.79
CA SER A 75 12.30 4.50 9.50
C SER A 75 12.36 3.38 8.46
N ALA A 76 11.21 2.82 8.08
CA ALA A 76 11.08 1.80 7.06
C ALA A 76 10.33 2.33 5.81
N ALA A 77 10.06 3.64 5.75
CA ALA A 77 9.30 4.21 4.64
C ALA A 77 10.08 4.21 3.33
N HIS A 78 9.45 3.68 2.29
CA HIS A 78 10.04 3.56 0.96
C HIS A 78 8.96 3.60 -0.12
N PHE A 79 9.37 3.64 -1.39
CA PHE A 79 8.45 3.56 -2.51
C PHE A 79 9.02 2.73 -3.66
N HIS A 80 8.14 2.36 -4.58
CA HIS A 80 8.39 1.58 -5.78
C HIS A 80 7.90 2.40 -6.97
N PRO A 81 8.80 2.99 -7.78
CA PRO A 81 8.40 3.89 -8.87
C PRO A 81 7.72 3.18 -10.04
N HIS A 82 7.92 1.86 -10.18
CA HIS A 82 7.32 1.03 -11.21
C HIS A 82 7.18 -0.42 -10.76
N PHE A 83 6.49 -1.22 -11.56
CA PHE A 83 6.33 -2.67 -11.41
C PHE A 83 6.78 -3.38 -12.69
N ASP A 84 7.30 -4.60 -12.54
CA ASP A 84 7.51 -5.55 -13.63
C ASP A 84 6.45 -6.65 -13.51
N ASP A 85 5.45 -6.59 -14.39
CA ASP A 85 4.20 -7.35 -14.26
C ASP A 85 3.53 -7.10 -12.90
N VAL A 86 3.48 -8.11 -12.03
CA VAL A 86 2.88 -8.01 -10.68
C VAL A 86 3.90 -7.72 -9.58
N GLU A 87 5.19 -7.69 -9.91
CA GLU A 87 6.26 -7.53 -8.94
C GLU A 87 6.73 -6.08 -8.84
N PRO A 88 6.84 -5.52 -7.62
CA PRO A 88 7.34 -4.16 -7.44
C PRO A 88 8.82 -4.07 -7.79
N SER A 89 9.25 -2.94 -8.33
CA SER A 89 10.66 -2.60 -8.51
C SER A 89 11.44 -2.56 -7.17
N ALA A 90 12.76 -2.37 -7.22
CA ALA A 90 13.56 -2.23 -6.00
C ALA A 90 13.09 -1.03 -5.14
N ARG A 91 13.20 -1.16 -3.81
CA ARG A 91 12.86 -0.10 -2.86
C ARG A 91 13.67 1.17 -3.14
N GLN A 92 12.98 2.31 -3.25
CA GLN A 92 13.58 3.64 -3.29
C GLN A 92 13.35 4.34 -1.95
N TRP A 93 14.38 5.03 -1.48
CA TRP A 93 14.41 5.75 -0.21
C TRP A 93 14.53 7.24 -0.49
N SER A 94 13.83 8.07 0.28
CA SER A 94 13.86 9.53 0.17
C SER A 94 13.88 10.15 1.55
N THR A 95 14.75 11.13 1.76
CA THR A 95 14.77 11.93 2.99
C THR A 95 13.48 12.74 3.12
N ASP A 96 12.97 13.28 2.02
CA ASP A 96 11.73 14.04 2.00
C ASP A 96 10.54 13.17 2.45
N LEU A 97 10.56 11.89 2.06
CA LEU A 97 9.57 10.91 2.48
C LEU A 97 9.65 10.62 3.98
N THR A 98 10.84 10.46 4.54
CA THR A 98 10.99 10.19 5.98
C THR A 98 10.78 11.43 6.85
N ASP A 99 11.07 12.62 6.32
CA ASP A 99 10.97 13.89 7.04
C ASP A 99 9.52 14.40 7.11
N ASP A 100 8.78 14.34 5.99
CA ASP A 100 7.34 14.63 5.96
C ASP A 100 6.62 13.72 4.94
N PRO A 101 6.23 12.50 5.35
CA PRO A 101 5.63 11.50 4.45
C PRO A 101 4.30 11.96 3.85
N TRP A 102 3.62 12.92 4.49
CA TRP A 102 2.28 13.34 4.11
C TRP A 102 2.33 14.46 3.08
N ILE A 103 3.23 15.42 3.25
CA ILE A 103 3.54 16.39 2.19
C ILE A 103 4.13 15.65 1.00
N TRP A 104 5.05 14.70 1.24
CA TRP A 104 5.61 13.88 0.18
C TRP A 104 4.53 13.10 -0.58
N LEU A 105 3.61 12.40 0.11
CA LEU A 105 2.53 11.67 -0.55
C LEU A 105 1.61 12.61 -1.35
N THR A 106 1.29 13.78 -0.81
CA THR A 106 0.50 14.81 -1.50
C THR A 106 1.14 15.22 -2.82
N ASP A 107 2.46 15.46 -2.83
CA ASP A 107 3.22 15.79 -4.02
C ASP A 107 3.19 14.66 -5.06
N GLN A 108 3.38 13.41 -4.63
CA GLN A 108 3.33 12.25 -5.54
C GLN A 108 1.96 12.09 -6.22
N LEU A 109 0.87 12.25 -5.47
CA LEU A 109 -0.49 12.14 -6.01
C LEU A 109 -0.88 13.32 -6.90
N THR A 110 -0.31 14.50 -6.68
CA THR A 110 -0.54 15.69 -7.51
C THR A 110 0.00 15.49 -8.94
N HIS A 111 1.08 14.72 -9.07
CA HIS A 111 1.82 14.49 -10.31
C HIS A 111 1.61 13.07 -10.86
N ILE A 112 0.36 12.60 -10.92
CA ILE A 112 0.01 11.24 -11.36
C ILE A 112 0.51 10.90 -12.77
N GLU A 113 0.48 11.86 -13.68
CA GLU A 113 1.00 11.74 -15.06
C GLU A 113 2.50 11.45 -15.08
N ALA A 114 3.24 12.06 -14.15
CA ALA A 114 4.68 11.79 -13.99
C ALA A 114 4.90 10.38 -13.41
N ARG A 115 4.05 9.90 -12.50
CA ARG A 115 4.14 8.52 -11.99
C ARG A 115 3.88 7.48 -13.10
N LEU A 116 2.93 7.75 -13.99
CA LEU A 116 2.71 6.92 -15.18
C LEU A 116 3.95 6.91 -16.10
N SER A 117 4.52 8.09 -16.37
CA SER A 117 5.73 8.23 -17.19
C SER A 117 6.91 7.43 -16.62
N ASP A 118 7.15 7.55 -15.30
CA ASP A 118 8.22 6.84 -14.60
C ASP A 118 8.02 5.31 -14.63
N ALA A 119 6.77 4.85 -14.69
CA ALA A 119 6.40 3.46 -14.89
C ALA A 119 6.45 3.00 -16.36
N GLY A 120 6.84 3.86 -17.30
CA GLY A 120 6.89 3.56 -18.73
C GLY A 120 5.51 3.49 -19.39
N LEU A 121 4.48 4.03 -18.74
CA LEU A 121 3.11 4.09 -19.24
C LEU A 121 2.82 5.44 -19.91
N ASP A 122 1.84 5.46 -20.81
CA ASP A 122 1.39 6.69 -21.47
C ASP A 122 0.68 7.62 -20.46
N PRO A 123 1.16 8.85 -20.24
CA PRO A 123 0.51 9.81 -19.34
C PRO A 123 -0.93 10.16 -19.74
N ALA A 124 -1.28 10.00 -21.03
CA ALA A 124 -2.64 10.21 -21.51
C ALA A 124 -3.67 9.28 -20.86
N ILE A 125 -3.24 8.18 -20.21
CA ILE A 125 -4.11 7.32 -19.41
C ILE A 125 -4.81 8.09 -18.29
N ALA A 126 -4.17 9.12 -17.71
CA ALA A 126 -4.73 9.89 -16.61
C ALA A 126 -5.62 11.05 -17.05
N VAL A 127 -5.82 11.28 -18.36
CA VAL A 127 -6.49 12.48 -18.87
C VAL A 127 -7.89 12.71 -18.28
N ASP A 128 -8.64 11.61 -18.05
CA ASP A 128 -10.00 11.65 -17.50
C ASP A 128 -10.02 11.61 -15.95
N ASP A 129 -8.88 11.35 -15.30
CA ASP A 129 -8.81 11.08 -13.85
C ASP A 129 -8.00 12.12 -13.08
N ALA A 130 -7.05 12.81 -13.70
CA ALA A 130 -6.05 13.58 -12.99
C ALA A 130 -6.65 14.69 -12.10
N ASP A 131 -7.64 15.43 -12.61
CA ASP A 131 -8.29 16.49 -11.85
C ASP A 131 -9.16 15.94 -10.71
N ASP A 132 -9.85 14.83 -10.94
CA ASP A 132 -10.63 14.15 -9.89
C ASP A 132 -9.72 13.59 -8.80
N ILE A 133 -8.59 12.97 -9.16
CA ILE A 133 -7.58 12.51 -8.21
C ILE A 133 -7.09 13.69 -7.37
N ARG A 134 -6.70 14.80 -8.01
CA ARG A 134 -6.26 16.02 -7.30
C ARG A 134 -7.33 16.55 -6.34
N GLY A 135 -8.59 16.52 -6.75
CA GLY A 135 -9.73 16.92 -5.91
C GLY A 135 -9.95 16.02 -4.68
N PHE A 136 -9.49 14.76 -4.73
CA PHE A 136 -9.60 13.78 -3.65
C PHE A 136 -8.31 13.56 -2.84
N ILE A 137 -7.20 14.22 -3.18
CA ILE A 137 -5.93 14.09 -2.45
C ILE A 137 -6.09 14.25 -0.94
N PRO A 138 -6.78 15.28 -0.40
CA PRO A 138 -6.95 15.43 1.05
C PRO A 138 -7.57 14.18 1.69
N GLN A 139 -8.61 13.61 1.09
CA GLN A 139 -9.32 12.43 1.58
C GLN A 139 -8.46 11.17 1.49
N ILE A 140 -7.69 11.02 0.40
CA ILE A 140 -6.74 9.91 0.23
C ILE A 140 -5.66 9.97 1.30
N VAL A 141 -5.05 11.15 1.51
CA VAL A 141 -4.00 11.36 2.51
C VAL A 141 -4.53 11.18 3.92
N ASP A 142 -5.71 11.70 4.24
CA ASP A 142 -6.36 11.49 5.55
C ASP A 142 -6.66 10.01 5.80
N THR A 143 -7.08 9.28 4.77
CA THR A 143 -7.26 7.82 4.85
C THR A 143 -5.92 7.11 5.12
N ALA A 144 -4.84 7.55 4.47
CA ALA A 144 -3.52 6.98 4.71
C ALA A 144 -3.02 7.28 6.12
N ARG A 145 -3.31 8.48 6.66
CA ARG A 145 -3.00 8.88 8.04
C ARG A 145 -3.72 8.01 9.07
N GLN A 146 -4.97 7.60 8.82
CA GLN A 146 -5.68 6.66 9.71
C GLN A 146 -4.99 5.30 9.84
N PHE A 147 -4.08 4.96 8.92
CA PHE A 147 -3.24 3.75 8.98
C PHE A 147 -1.78 4.05 9.27
N SER A 148 -1.48 5.26 9.76
CA SER A 148 -0.13 5.68 10.12
C SER A 148 0.54 4.68 11.05
N PRO A 149 1.86 4.43 10.90
CA PRO A 149 2.61 3.69 11.89
C PRO A 149 2.75 4.45 13.23
N GLU A 150 2.51 5.76 13.25
CA GLU A 150 2.61 6.59 14.45
C GLU A 150 1.43 6.41 15.41
N ASP A 151 0.28 5.95 14.91
CA ASP A 151 -0.89 5.70 15.74
C ASP A 151 -0.71 4.40 16.53
N PRO A 152 -0.58 4.45 17.87
CA PRO A 152 -0.34 3.26 18.66
C PRO A 152 -1.52 2.30 18.57
N MET A 153 -1.25 1.08 18.12
CA MET A 153 -2.28 0.05 17.93
C MET A 153 -1.91 -1.21 18.69
N SER A 154 -2.89 -1.82 19.36
CA SER A 154 -2.68 -3.14 19.95
C SER A 154 -2.53 -4.19 18.86
N ARG A 155 -1.85 -5.30 19.17
CA ARG A 155 -1.73 -6.47 18.28
C ARG A 155 -3.08 -6.88 17.68
N ASP A 156 -4.10 -6.99 18.51
CA ASP A 156 -5.42 -7.49 18.08
C ASP A 156 -6.17 -6.48 17.20
N ALA A 157 -5.96 -5.18 17.44
CA ALA A 157 -6.50 -4.13 16.58
C ALA A 157 -5.78 -4.10 15.22
N ASP A 158 -4.46 -4.27 15.18
CA ASP A 158 -3.70 -4.33 13.92
C ASP A 158 -4.09 -5.58 13.13
N PHE A 159 -4.26 -6.72 13.82
CA PHE A 159 -4.79 -7.93 13.22
C PHE A 159 -6.20 -7.74 12.65
N ALA A 160 -7.11 -7.09 13.37
CA ALA A 160 -8.46 -6.82 12.87
C ALA A 160 -8.43 -6.03 11.55
N LEU A 161 -7.48 -5.10 11.41
CA LEU A 161 -7.24 -4.32 10.20
C LEU A 161 -6.34 -5.03 9.17
N THR A 162 -5.74 -6.17 9.47
CA THR A 162 -4.82 -6.87 8.55
C THR A 162 -5.06 -8.38 8.50
N LYS A 163 -6.25 -8.85 8.85
CA LYS A 163 -6.62 -10.28 8.76
C LYS A 163 -6.42 -10.90 7.37
N ASP A 164 -6.49 -10.09 6.31
CA ASP A 164 -6.22 -10.51 4.94
C ASP A 164 -4.71 -10.70 4.65
N ALA A 165 -3.84 -10.27 5.58
CA ALA A 165 -2.40 -10.46 5.52
C ALA A 165 -1.94 -11.83 6.01
N ALA A 166 -2.79 -12.65 6.64
CA ALA A 166 -2.39 -13.91 7.26
C ALA A 166 -1.57 -14.82 6.33
N GLU A 167 -2.07 -15.04 5.10
CA GLU A 167 -1.34 -15.83 4.10
C GLU A 167 0.02 -15.21 3.75
N ARG A 168 0.08 -13.90 3.59
CA ARG A 168 1.31 -13.17 3.29
C ARG A 168 2.33 -13.27 4.42
N VAL A 169 1.91 -13.10 5.68
CA VAL A 169 2.76 -13.24 6.86
C VAL A 169 3.35 -14.66 6.92
N ARG A 170 2.53 -15.70 6.69
CA ARG A 170 3.02 -17.09 6.65
C ARG A 170 4.08 -17.30 5.58
N ARG A 171 3.91 -16.71 4.39
CA ARG A 171 4.92 -16.76 3.31
C ARG A 171 6.21 -16.04 3.69
N MET A 172 6.11 -14.84 4.26
CA MET A 172 7.26 -14.06 4.71
C MET A 172 8.10 -14.84 5.75
N LEU A 173 7.44 -15.53 6.68
CA LEU A 173 8.12 -16.34 7.70
C LEU A 173 8.95 -17.51 7.14
N VAL A 174 8.63 -18.01 5.94
CA VAL A 174 9.46 -19.05 5.27
C VAL A 174 10.83 -18.50 4.87
N HIS A 175 10.94 -17.18 4.68
CA HIS A 175 12.16 -16.50 4.26
C HIS A 175 13.01 -15.97 5.42
N VAL A 176 12.55 -16.11 6.66
CA VAL A 176 13.32 -15.71 7.85
C VAL A 176 14.34 -16.80 8.18
N PRO A 177 15.65 -16.56 8.06
CA PRO A 177 16.68 -17.60 8.27
C PRO A 177 16.76 -18.09 9.72
N THR A 178 16.38 -17.23 10.66
CA THR A 178 16.49 -17.44 12.11
C THR A 178 15.11 -17.22 12.76
N PRO A 179 14.17 -18.18 12.63
CA PRO A 179 12.77 -17.99 13.01
C PRO A 179 12.52 -17.78 14.51
N ASP A 180 13.52 -18.06 15.34
CA ASP A 180 13.54 -17.82 16.79
C ASP A 180 13.69 -16.34 17.15
N LEU A 181 14.13 -15.49 16.22
CA LEU A 181 14.18 -14.03 16.40
C LEU A 181 12.81 -13.36 16.24
N VAL A 182 11.81 -14.09 15.76
CA VAL A 182 10.45 -13.58 15.54
C VAL A 182 9.60 -13.86 16.76
N ASP A 183 8.92 -12.83 17.28
CA ASP A 183 7.93 -12.99 18.34
C ASP A 183 6.69 -13.73 17.83
N ARG A 184 6.70 -15.07 17.96
CA ARG A 184 5.61 -15.93 17.51
C ARG A 184 4.32 -15.74 18.30
N ASP A 185 4.42 -15.30 19.56
CA ASP A 185 3.24 -15.02 20.38
C ASP A 185 2.53 -13.75 19.90
N TYR A 186 3.31 -12.75 19.47
CA TYR A 186 2.77 -11.58 18.77
C TYR A 186 2.14 -11.97 17.42
N LEU A 187 2.75 -12.87 16.65
CA LEU A 187 2.21 -13.28 15.34
C LEU A 187 1.06 -14.29 15.40
N GLY A 188 0.72 -14.81 16.58
CA GLY A 188 -0.30 -15.85 16.79
C GLY A 188 -1.60 -15.63 16.00
N PRO A 189 -2.21 -14.43 16.01
CA PRO A 189 -3.43 -14.16 15.25
C PRO A 189 -3.29 -14.38 13.72
N TRP A 190 -2.19 -13.93 13.11
CA TRP A 190 -1.94 -14.08 11.67
C TRP A 190 -1.57 -15.52 11.30
N ILE A 191 -0.80 -16.22 12.14
CA ILE A 191 -0.33 -17.58 11.85
C ILE A 191 -1.49 -18.60 11.96
N SER A 192 -2.39 -18.39 12.92
CA SER A 192 -3.49 -19.34 13.21
C SER A 192 -4.70 -19.21 12.28
N GLN A 193 -4.82 -18.09 11.56
CA GLN A 193 -5.90 -17.86 10.61
C GLN A 193 -5.75 -18.79 9.39
N ARG A 194 -6.79 -19.55 9.06
CA ARG A 194 -6.81 -20.47 7.92
C ARG A 194 -7.32 -19.80 6.66
#